data_AF-H2XMA9-F1
#
_entry.id   AF-H2XMA9-F1
#
_cell.length_a   1.000
_cell.length_b   1.000
_cell.length_c   1.000
_cell.angle_alpha   90.00
_cell.angle_beta   90.00
_cell.angle_gamma   90.00
#
_symmetry.space_group_name_H-M   'P 1'
#
loop_
_entity.id
_entity.type
_entity.pdbx_description
1 polymer ?
#
loop_
_entity_poly.entity_id
_entity_poly.type
_entity_poly.pdbx_seq_one_letter_code
_entity_poly.pdbx_strand_id
1 'polypeptide(L)'
;VPAGSLYKFLSHKRKVLSLYKRSLRHLECWCADQYGYGRTGFCYERTLLRARFDKYKNETDFKRATQLLRLGEEEFWENQHPFPLIFPEEPGGVMYERSWTHQLPETTMDHWEPQQKAMFPDYFDKREKWCETRMKTWPDEMKWLKESDKQNIEKGVSLTDELPAAKEKDGYPPFWWKTVTRALERPK
;
A
#
# COMPACT_ATOMS: atom_id res chain seq x y z
N VAL A 1 -0.77 12.45 26.79
CA VAL A 1 -0.57 11.06 26.28
C VAL A 1 0.61 11.08 25.32
N PRO A 2 1.67 10.27 25.49
CA PRO A 2 2.80 10.23 24.55
C PRO A 2 2.32 9.87 23.15
N ALA A 3 2.85 10.51 22.10
CA ALA A 3 2.40 10.30 20.71
C ALA A 3 2.46 8.81 20.27
N GLY A 4 3.40 8.03 20.80
CA GLY A 4 3.51 6.59 20.55
C GLY A 4 2.39 5.71 21.14
N SER A 5 1.51 6.29 21.97
CA SER A 5 0.31 5.63 22.49
C SER A 5 -0.89 5.76 21.55
N LEU A 6 -0.86 6.72 20.61
CA LEU A 6 -1.97 7.01 19.72
C LEU A 6 -1.84 6.29 18.37
N TYR A 7 -0.61 6.11 17.86
CA TYR A 7 -0.35 5.48 16.56
C TYR A 7 0.62 4.30 16.66
N LYS A 8 0.35 3.27 15.85
CA LYS A 8 1.16 2.04 15.77
C LYS A 8 2.53 2.32 15.14
N PHE A 9 3.60 2.09 15.88
CA PHE A 9 4.97 2.23 15.38
C PHE A 9 5.41 1.03 14.52
N LEU A 10 6.41 1.23 13.66
CA LEU A 10 7.04 0.15 12.91
C LEU A 10 7.83 -0.77 13.85
N SER A 11 7.41 -2.03 13.92
CA SER A 11 8.14 -3.09 14.65
C SER A 11 9.58 -3.23 14.14
N HIS A 12 10.51 -3.64 15.00
CA HIS A 12 11.91 -3.90 14.65
C HIS A 12 12.03 -4.85 13.43
N LYS A 13 11.25 -5.94 13.41
CA LYS A 13 11.17 -6.87 12.27
C LYS A 13 10.84 -6.18 10.96
N ARG A 14 9.83 -5.28 10.93
CA ARG A 14 9.46 -4.53 9.72
C ARG A 14 10.60 -3.59 9.27
N LYS A 15 11.34 -2.99 10.20
CA LYS A 15 12.53 -2.16 9.87
C LYS A 15 13.63 -2.99 9.21
N VAL A 16 13.97 -4.15 9.78
CA VAL A 16 14.96 -5.08 9.20
C VAL A 16 14.54 -5.55 7.80
N LEU A 17 13.27 -5.92 7.62
CA LEU A 17 12.74 -6.33 6.31
C LEU A 17 12.76 -5.18 5.29
N SER A 18 12.47 -3.95 5.72
CA SER A 18 12.55 -2.75 4.89
C SER A 18 13.99 -2.50 4.44
N LEU A 19 14.95 -2.52 5.38
CA LEU A 19 16.38 -2.39 5.08
C LEU A 19 16.83 -3.46 4.08
N TYR A 20 16.51 -4.75 4.32
CA TYR A 20 16.85 -5.83 3.40
C TYR A 20 16.29 -5.60 1.98
N LYS A 21 15.02 -5.22 1.85
CA LYS A 21 14.40 -4.92 0.55
C LYS A 21 15.09 -3.76 -0.15
N ARG A 22 15.40 -2.67 0.59
CA ARG A 22 16.11 -1.49 0.06
C ARG A 22 17.52 -1.88 -0.39
N SER A 23 18.30 -2.54 0.46
CA SER A 23 19.66 -3.02 0.12
C SER A 23 19.67 -3.86 -1.16
N LEU A 24 18.71 -4.78 -1.33
CA LEU A 24 18.60 -5.58 -2.56
C LEU A 24 18.32 -4.75 -3.80
N ARG A 25 17.43 -3.76 -3.73
CA ARG A 25 17.11 -2.89 -4.88
C ARG A 25 18.29 -2.04 -5.30
N HIS A 26 19.03 -1.47 -4.35
CA HIS A 26 20.24 -0.71 -4.68
C HIS A 26 21.38 -1.61 -5.18
N LEU A 27 21.51 -2.82 -4.64
CA LEU A 27 22.46 -3.82 -5.12
C LEU A 27 22.16 -4.26 -6.56
N GLU A 28 20.88 -4.41 -6.92
CA GLU A 28 20.45 -4.66 -8.32
C GLU A 28 20.92 -3.55 -9.26
N CYS A 29 20.88 -2.29 -8.82
CA CYS A 29 21.33 -1.14 -9.61
C CYS A 29 22.86 -1.16 -9.79
N TRP A 30 23.61 -1.34 -8.70
CA TRP A 30 25.08 -1.42 -8.76
C TRP A 30 25.57 -2.56 -9.65
N CYS A 31 24.97 -3.75 -9.54
CA CYS A 31 25.35 -4.90 -10.37
C CYS A 31 25.05 -4.67 -11.86
N ALA A 32 24.02 -3.88 -12.18
CA ALA A 32 23.71 -3.52 -13.56
C ALA A 32 24.69 -2.48 -14.13
N ASP A 33 25.10 -1.49 -13.33
CA ASP A 33 25.93 -0.36 -13.76
C ASP A 33 27.44 -0.67 -13.74
N GLN A 34 27.98 -1.10 -12.58
CA GLN A 34 29.44 -1.17 -12.37
C GLN A 34 30.13 -2.37 -13.03
N TYR A 35 29.46 -3.52 -13.07
CA TYR A 35 30.18 -4.78 -13.30
C TYR A 35 29.89 -5.44 -14.65
N GLY A 36 28.88 -4.99 -15.40
CA GLY A 36 28.50 -5.62 -16.68
C GLY A 36 28.04 -7.08 -16.58
N TYR A 37 28.06 -7.69 -15.38
CA TYR A 37 27.62 -9.08 -15.14
C TYR A 37 26.10 -9.23 -15.19
N GLY A 38 25.35 -8.11 -15.21
CA GLY A 38 23.90 -8.09 -15.27
C GLY A 38 23.26 -8.98 -14.20
N ARG A 39 22.39 -9.90 -14.63
CA ARG A 39 21.63 -10.78 -13.74
C ARG A 39 22.48 -11.79 -12.97
N THR A 40 23.61 -12.23 -13.53
CA THR A 40 24.45 -13.26 -12.91
C THR A 40 25.20 -12.71 -11.70
N GLY A 41 25.81 -11.52 -11.84
CA GLY A 41 26.47 -10.82 -10.72
C GLY A 41 25.47 -10.50 -9.61
N PHE A 42 24.28 -10.02 -9.99
CA PHE A 42 23.21 -9.77 -9.02
C PHE A 42 22.81 -11.03 -8.24
N CYS A 43 22.65 -12.17 -8.91
CA CYS A 43 22.29 -13.43 -8.26
C CYS A 43 23.32 -13.85 -7.20
N TYR A 44 24.61 -13.71 -7.50
CA TYR A 44 25.70 -14.01 -6.57
C TYR A 44 25.68 -13.05 -5.37
N GLU A 45 25.73 -11.75 -5.61
CA GLU A 45 25.77 -10.73 -4.56
C GLU A 45 24.53 -10.74 -3.67
N ARG A 46 23.34 -11.00 -4.24
CA ARG A 46 22.11 -11.20 -3.47
C ARG A 46 22.21 -12.36 -2.47
N THR A 47 22.86 -13.47 -2.85
CA THR A 47 23.03 -14.61 -1.95
C THR A 47 24.00 -14.30 -0.81
N LEU A 48 25.07 -13.55 -1.09
CA LEU A 48 25.99 -13.06 -0.06
C LEU A 48 25.29 -12.11 0.91
N LEU A 49 24.52 -11.14 0.39
CA LEU A 49 23.74 -10.23 1.22
C LEU A 49 22.75 -11.03 2.09
N ARG A 50 22.04 -12.01 1.53
CA ARG A 50 21.13 -12.87 2.29
C ARG A 50 21.86 -13.61 3.41
N ALA A 51 23.03 -14.19 3.14
CA ALA A 51 23.84 -14.89 4.13
C ALA A 51 24.27 -13.97 5.28
N ARG A 52 24.61 -12.70 5.00
CA ARG A 52 24.94 -11.69 6.03
C ARG A 52 23.76 -11.44 6.96
N PHE A 53 22.54 -11.30 6.43
CA PHE A 53 21.33 -11.13 7.24
C PHE A 53 20.98 -12.40 8.02
N ASP A 54 21.10 -13.58 7.40
CA ASP A 54 20.78 -14.86 8.06
C ASP A 54 21.73 -15.19 9.22
N LYS A 55 22.99 -14.73 9.17
CA LYS A 55 23.98 -14.88 10.26
C LYS A 55 23.47 -14.33 11.61
N TYR A 56 22.71 -13.23 11.60
CA TYR A 56 22.21 -12.56 12.81
C TYR A 56 20.70 -12.72 13.01
N LYS A 57 20.06 -13.64 12.28
CA LYS A 57 18.60 -13.86 12.33
C LYS A 57 18.10 -14.33 13.70
N ASN A 58 18.91 -15.12 14.41
CA ASN A 58 18.56 -15.74 15.69
C ASN A 58 19.15 -14.99 16.90
N GLU A 59 19.51 -13.71 16.74
CA GLU A 59 20.01 -12.88 17.84
C GLU A 59 18.90 -12.64 18.88
N THR A 60 19.17 -12.99 20.14
CA THR A 60 18.18 -12.89 21.23
C THR A 60 18.22 -11.54 21.94
N ASP A 61 19.37 -10.86 21.95
CA ASP A 61 19.49 -9.55 22.61
C ASP A 61 18.96 -8.42 21.73
N PHE A 62 17.88 -7.78 22.20
CA PHE A 62 17.25 -6.66 21.51
C PHE A 62 18.14 -5.41 21.40
N LYS A 63 19.02 -5.16 22.36
CA LYS A 63 19.94 -3.99 22.31
C LYS A 63 20.93 -4.18 21.17
N ARG A 64 21.57 -5.34 21.13
CA ARG A 64 22.48 -5.76 20.06
C ARG A 64 21.78 -5.79 18.70
N ALA A 65 20.58 -6.36 18.59
CA ALA A 65 19.80 -6.35 17.34
C ALA A 65 19.50 -4.92 16.84
N THR A 66 19.18 -4.00 17.75
CA THR A 66 18.95 -2.58 17.41
C THR A 66 20.23 -1.88 16.97
N GLN A 67 21.35 -2.18 17.62
CA GLN A 67 22.66 -1.67 17.22
C GLN A 67 23.08 -2.19 15.83
N LEU A 68 22.88 -3.48 15.55
CA LEU A 68 23.14 -4.07 14.24
C LEU A 68 22.27 -3.43 13.14
N LEU A 69 20.99 -3.19 13.42
CA LEU A 69 20.11 -2.49 12.50
C LEU A 69 20.60 -1.07 12.21
N ARG A 70 21.05 -0.35 13.24
CA ARG A 70 21.62 1.00 13.09
C ARG A 70 22.86 0.98 12.20
N LEU A 71 23.82 0.10 12.49
CA LEU A 71 25.04 -0.06 11.70
C LEU A 71 24.72 -0.45 10.25
N GLY A 72 23.72 -1.31 10.04
CA GLY A 72 23.26 -1.68 8.70
C GLY A 72 22.60 -0.54 7.93
N GLU A 73 21.86 0.35 8.59
CA GLU A 73 21.32 1.57 7.95
C GLU A 73 22.44 2.58 7.63
N GLU A 74 23.45 2.73 8.50
CA GLU A 74 24.64 3.56 8.24
C GLU A 74 25.43 3.03 7.04
N GLU A 75 25.73 1.73 6.99
CA GLU A 75 26.38 1.07 5.84
C GLU A 75 25.54 1.21 4.55
N PHE A 76 24.22 1.06 4.64
CA PHE A 76 23.33 1.22 3.49
C PHE A 76 23.35 2.66 2.98
N TRP A 77 23.34 3.66 3.87
CA TRP A 77 23.35 5.07 3.51
C TRP A 77 24.63 5.47 2.76
N GLU A 78 25.78 4.96 3.19
CA GLU A 78 27.07 5.20 2.53
C GLU A 78 27.15 4.54 1.14
N ASN A 79 26.52 3.37 0.97
CA ASN A 79 26.63 2.55 -0.24
C ASN A 79 25.40 2.61 -1.16
N GLN A 80 24.46 3.54 -0.93
CA GLN A 80 23.27 3.65 -1.75
C GLN A 80 23.62 4.12 -3.17
N HIS A 81 23.08 3.43 -4.17
CA HIS A 81 23.21 3.86 -5.58
C HIS A 81 22.65 5.29 -5.78
N PRO A 82 23.38 6.22 -6.42
CA PRO A 82 22.93 7.61 -6.61
C PRO A 82 21.63 7.75 -7.41
N PHE A 83 21.43 6.85 -8.39
CA PHE A 83 20.24 6.80 -9.25
C PHE A 83 19.55 5.44 -9.15
N PRO A 84 18.81 5.14 -8.07
CA PRO A 84 18.18 3.84 -7.92
C PRO A 84 17.16 3.58 -9.02
N LEU A 85 17.03 2.32 -9.41
CA LEU A 85 15.99 1.85 -10.32
C LEU A 85 14.64 1.97 -9.60
N ILE A 86 13.80 2.86 -10.11
CA ILE A 86 12.42 3.03 -9.67
C ILE A 86 11.52 2.44 -10.75
N PHE A 87 10.53 1.62 -10.36
CA PHE A 87 9.60 1.06 -11.32
C PHE A 87 8.80 2.18 -11.99
N PRO A 88 8.45 2.07 -13.29
CA PRO A 88 7.87 3.20 -14.03
C PRO A 88 6.65 3.84 -13.37
N GLU A 89 5.78 3.06 -12.74
CA GLU A 89 4.53 3.52 -12.12
C GLU A 89 4.64 3.78 -10.61
N GLU A 90 5.76 3.43 -10.00
CA GLU A 90 5.98 3.75 -8.58
C GLU A 90 6.28 5.25 -8.41
N PRO A 91 6.05 5.83 -7.22
CA PRO A 91 6.42 7.22 -6.93
C PRO A 91 7.89 7.51 -7.31
N GLY A 92 8.10 8.51 -8.16
CA GLY A 92 9.42 8.88 -8.71
C GLY A 92 9.80 8.14 -10.00
N GLY A 93 8.98 7.23 -10.49
CA GLY A 93 9.14 6.57 -11.78
C GLY A 93 8.72 7.46 -12.97
N VAL A 94 9.17 7.10 -14.17
CA VAL A 94 8.95 7.89 -15.40
C VAL A 94 7.50 7.91 -15.91
N MET A 95 6.63 7.04 -15.38
CA MET A 95 5.21 6.92 -15.71
C MET A 95 4.31 7.15 -14.49
N TYR A 96 4.88 7.59 -13.36
CA TYR A 96 4.11 7.88 -12.15
C TYR A 96 3.01 8.92 -12.46
N GLU A 97 1.78 8.60 -12.09
CA GLU A 97 0.58 9.44 -12.32
C GLU A 97 0.35 9.88 -13.79
N ARG A 98 1.00 9.24 -14.77
CA ARG A 98 0.85 9.61 -16.19
C ARG A 98 -0.59 9.52 -16.69
N SER A 99 -1.35 8.53 -16.22
CA SER A 99 -2.76 8.32 -16.59
C SER A 99 -3.75 9.04 -15.68
N TRP A 100 -3.30 9.77 -14.66
CA TRP A 100 -4.16 10.39 -13.65
C TRP A 100 -5.23 11.30 -14.26
N THR A 101 -4.88 12.06 -15.29
CA THR A 101 -5.81 12.96 -16.01
C THR A 101 -6.98 12.23 -16.66
N HIS A 102 -6.82 10.95 -16.97
CA HIS A 102 -7.86 10.11 -17.58
C HIS A 102 -8.67 9.31 -16.55
N GLN A 103 -8.25 9.33 -15.28
CA GLN A 103 -8.95 8.67 -14.17
C GLN A 103 -10.09 9.56 -13.67
N LEU A 104 -11.15 9.65 -14.47
CA LEU A 104 -12.34 10.41 -14.09
C LEU A 104 -13.11 9.68 -12.98
N PRO A 105 -13.59 10.41 -11.95
CA PRO A 105 -14.47 9.81 -10.95
C PRO A 105 -15.80 9.40 -11.59
N GLU A 106 -16.38 8.32 -11.07
CA GLU A 106 -17.65 7.78 -11.57
C GLU A 106 -18.79 8.81 -11.51
N THR A 107 -18.74 9.73 -10.55
CA THR A 107 -19.71 10.83 -10.40
C THR A 107 -19.73 11.80 -11.59
N THR A 108 -18.70 11.83 -12.44
CA THR A 108 -18.69 12.66 -13.65
C THR A 108 -19.84 12.30 -14.59
N MET A 109 -20.30 11.05 -14.58
CA MET A 109 -21.41 10.58 -15.42
C MET A 109 -22.78 11.12 -14.98
N ASP A 110 -22.91 11.61 -13.75
CA ASP A 110 -24.16 12.22 -13.27
C ASP A 110 -24.49 13.50 -14.03
N HIS A 111 -23.45 14.26 -14.40
CA HIS A 111 -23.55 15.54 -15.10
C HIS A 111 -23.84 15.42 -16.60
N TRP A 112 -23.92 14.20 -17.16
CA TRP A 112 -24.23 14.00 -18.57
C TRP A 112 -25.68 14.36 -18.89
N GLU A 113 -25.90 14.89 -20.10
CA GLU A 113 -27.24 15.23 -20.58
C GLU A 113 -28.07 13.96 -20.85
N PRO A 114 -29.41 14.00 -20.74
CA PRO A 114 -30.26 12.83 -20.99
C PRO A 114 -30.04 12.20 -22.36
N GLN A 115 -29.79 13.01 -23.39
CA GLN A 115 -29.48 12.53 -24.74
C GLN A 115 -28.18 11.71 -24.79
N GLN A 116 -27.18 12.11 -24.01
CA GLN A 116 -25.91 11.39 -23.91
C GLN A 116 -26.07 10.08 -23.13
N LYS A 117 -26.86 10.10 -22.05
CA LYS A 117 -27.18 8.89 -21.29
C LYS A 117 -27.97 7.89 -22.11
N ALA A 118 -28.91 8.37 -22.93
CA ALA A 118 -29.72 7.55 -23.84
C ALA A 118 -28.89 6.81 -24.90
N MET A 119 -27.63 7.21 -25.17
CA MET A 119 -26.72 6.46 -26.03
C MET A 119 -26.25 5.14 -25.39
N PHE A 120 -26.29 5.02 -24.07
CA PHE A 120 -25.79 3.86 -23.32
C PHE A 120 -26.83 3.31 -22.32
N PRO A 121 -28.02 2.90 -22.79
CA PRO A 121 -29.14 2.52 -21.90
C PRO A 121 -28.77 1.37 -20.95
N ASP A 122 -28.23 0.27 -21.47
CA ASP A 122 -27.85 -0.91 -20.68
C ASP A 122 -26.84 -0.61 -19.57
N TYR A 123 -25.97 0.40 -19.77
CA TYR A 123 -24.98 0.80 -18.78
C TYR A 123 -25.62 1.61 -17.65
N PHE A 124 -26.44 2.60 -17.99
CA PHE A 124 -27.12 3.44 -17.00
C PHE A 124 -28.15 2.64 -16.19
N ASP A 125 -28.87 1.70 -16.81
CA ASP A 125 -29.78 0.79 -16.10
C ASP A 125 -29.07 -0.07 -15.04
N LYS A 126 -27.83 -0.50 -15.32
CA LYS A 126 -27.00 -1.24 -14.35
C LYS A 126 -26.46 -0.30 -13.28
N ARG A 127 -26.03 0.90 -13.66
CA ARG A 127 -25.51 1.91 -12.73
C ARG A 127 -26.55 2.32 -11.70
N GLU A 128 -27.79 2.55 -12.11
CA GLU A 128 -28.88 2.91 -11.20
C GLU A 128 -29.08 1.85 -10.10
N LYS A 129 -29.01 0.56 -10.45
CA LYS A 129 -29.06 -0.55 -9.47
C LYS A 129 -27.91 -0.47 -8.46
N TRP A 130 -26.71 -0.10 -8.90
CA TRP A 130 -25.56 0.11 -8.00
C TRP A 130 -25.76 1.33 -7.09
N CYS A 131 -26.25 2.45 -7.62
CA CYS A 131 -26.55 3.65 -6.85
C CYS A 131 -27.64 3.40 -5.79
N GLU A 132 -28.71 2.68 -6.16
CA GLU A 132 -29.75 2.26 -5.22
C GLU A 132 -29.19 1.38 -4.11
N THR A 133 -28.34 0.40 -4.47
CA THR A 133 -27.67 -0.48 -3.51
C THR A 133 -26.86 0.37 -2.53
N ARG A 134 -26.10 1.35 -3.04
CA ARG A 134 -25.31 2.26 -2.21
C ARG A 134 -26.16 3.08 -1.24
N MET A 135 -27.30 3.60 -1.68
CA MET A 135 -28.22 4.35 -0.80
C MET A 135 -28.81 3.47 0.30
N LYS A 136 -29.15 2.21 -0.04
CA LYS A 136 -29.67 1.23 0.92
C LYS A 136 -28.62 0.82 1.96
N THR A 137 -27.36 0.63 1.57
CA THR A 137 -26.32 0.16 2.50
C THR A 137 -25.78 1.25 3.43
N TRP A 138 -25.81 2.53 3.02
CA TRP A 138 -25.17 3.62 3.76
C TRP A 138 -25.61 3.78 5.23
N PRO A 139 -26.91 3.75 5.59
CA PRO A 139 -27.33 3.87 6.99
C PRO A 139 -26.82 2.73 7.86
N ASP A 140 -26.77 1.51 7.32
CA ASP A 140 -26.35 0.32 8.07
C ASP A 140 -24.83 0.26 8.22
N GLU A 141 -24.07 0.70 7.21
CA GLU A 141 -22.62 0.92 7.32
C GLU A 141 -22.28 1.90 8.44
N MET A 142 -22.99 3.03 8.52
CA MET A 142 -22.76 4.05 9.56
C MET A 142 -23.10 3.55 10.97
N LYS A 143 -24.15 2.75 11.11
CA LYS A 143 -24.48 2.10 12.39
C LYS A 143 -23.38 1.12 12.79
N TRP A 144 -22.94 0.27 11.86
CA TRP A 144 -21.89 -0.72 12.12
C TRP A 144 -20.55 -0.07 12.49
N LEU A 145 -20.17 1.02 11.83
CA LEU A 145 -19.01 1.83 12.22
C LEU A 145 -19.09 2.30 13.66
N LYS A 146 -20.22 2.90 14.06
CA LYS A 146 -20.42 3.37 15.44
C LYS A 146 -20.40 2.23 16.46
N GLU A 147 -20.96 1.07 16.12
CA GLU A 147 -20.91 -0.13 16.96
C GLU A 147 -19.46 -0.64 17.11
N SER A 148 -18.72 -0.74 16.01
CA SER A 148 -17.33 -1.18 15.98
C SER A 148 -16.42 -0.21 16.75
N ASP A 149 -16.60 1.10 16.60
CA ASP A 149 -15.81 2.11 17.32
C ASP A 149 -16.03 2.00 18.83
N LYS A 150 -17.28 1.81 19.27
CA LYS A 150 -17.58 1.55 20.69
C LYS A 150 -16.86 0.31 21.20
N GLN A 151 -16.91 -0.80 20.44
CA GLN A 151 -16.19 -2.04 20.81
C GLN A 151 -14.68 -1.84 20.89
N ASN A 152 -14.09 -1.05 19.98
CA ASN A 152 -12.67 -0.75 19.98
C ASN A 152 -12.27 0.11 21.19
N ILE A 153 -13.10 1.09 21.56
CA ILE A 153 -12.91 1.92 22.76
C ILE A 153 -12.99 1.05 24.03
N GLU A 154 -13.99 0.17 24.14
CA GLU A 154 -14.14 -0.74 25.28
C GLU A 154 -12.97 -1.71 25.42
N LYS A 155 -12.46 -2.22 24.29
CA LYS A 155 -11.27 -3.08 24.25
C LYS A 155 -9.96 -2.31 24.50
N GLY A 156 -10.00 -0.98 24.58
CA GLY A 156 -8.82 -0.12 24.75
C GLY A 156 -7.85 -0.20 23.58
N VAL A 157 -8.34 -0.48 22.37
CA VAL A 157 -7.49 -0.55 21.16
C VAL A 157 -6.98 0.85 20.82
N SER A 158 -5.69 0.95 20.46
CA SER A 158 -5.10 2.20 19.97
C SER A 158 -5.84 2.70 18.74
N LEU A 159 -5.90 4.02 18.53
CA LEU A 159 -6.50 4.59 17.32
C LEU A 159 -5.78 4.08 16.07
N THR A 160 -6.56 3.57 15.10
CA THR A 160 -6.05 3.05 13.82
C THR A 160 -6.96 3.46 12.68
N ASP A 161 -6.40 3.64 11.49
CA ASP A 161 -7.17 3.93 10.26
C ASP A 161 -7.82 2.67 9.65
N GLU A 162 -7.74 1.52 10.33
CA GLU A 162 -8.28 0.25 9.86
C GLU A 162 -9.81 0.24 10.01
N LEU A 163 -10.53 0.16 8.89
CA LEU A 163 -11.99 0.01 8.86
C LEU A 163 -12.40 -1.44 9.20
N PRO A 164 -13.54 -1.65 9.89
CA PRO A 164 -14.01 -3.00 10.19
C PRO A 164 -14.46 -3.73 8.93
N ALA A 165 -14.34 -5.05 8.94
CA ALA A 165 -14.90 -5.90 7.90
C ALA A 165 -16.44 -5.84 7.88
N ALA A 166 -17.05 -6.42 6.84
CA ALA A 166 -18.50 -6.58 6.79
C ALA A 166 -19.01 -7.42 7.98
N LYS A 167 -20.19 -7.08 8.49
CA LYS A 167 -20.83 -7.77 9.62
C LYS A 167 -21.31 -9.18 9.25
N GLU A 168 -21.76 -9.35 8.01
CA GLU A 168 -22.26 -10.60 7.44
C GLU A 168 -21.32 -11.11 6.34
N LYS A 169 -21.34 -12.42 6.08
CA LYS A 169 -20.41 -13.09 5.14
C LYS A 169 -20.48 -12.53 3.71
N ASP A 170 -21.68 -12.18 3.25
CA ASP A 170 -21.92 -11.59 1.93
C ASP A 170 -22.37 -10.11 2.03
N GLY A 171 -22.07 -9.47 3.17
CA GLY A 171 -22.41 -8.08 3.43
C GLY A 171 -21.40 -7.08 2.87
N TYR A 172 -21.82 -5.82 2.78
CA TYR A 172 -20.95 -4.73 2.34
C TYR A 172 -20.13 -4.18 3.52
N PRO A 173 -18.79 -4.03 3.39
CA PRO A 173 -17.99 -3.38 4.41
C PRO A 173 -18.21 -1.86 4.38
N PRO A 174 -17.97 -1.14 5.48
CA PRO A 174 -18.13 0.32 5.49
C PRO A 174 -17.25 1.03 4.46
N PHE A 175 -17.77 2.08 3.84
CA PHE A 175 -17.08 2.88 2.82
C PHE A 175 -16.61 2.10 1.58
N TRP A 176 -17.17 0.92 1.31
CA TRP A 176 -16.80 0.08 0.17
C TRP A 176 -16.88 0.80 -1.19
N TRP A 177 -17.82 1.74 -1.35
CA TRP A 177 -18.10 2.43 -2.61
C TRP A 177 -16.83 3.01 -3.25
N LYS A 178 -16.04 3.80 -2.50
CA LYS A 178 -14.84 4.47 -3.02
C LYS A 178 -13.80 3.47 -3.55
N THR A 179 -13.72 2.30 -2.92
CA THR A 179 -12.77 1.25 -3.31
C THR A 179 -13.26 0.49 -4.54
N VAL A 180 -14.55 0.21 -4.62
CA VAL A 180 -15.16 -0.57 -5.71
C VAL A 180 -15.34 0.27 -6.97
N THR A 181 -15.73 1.53 -6.85
CA THR A 181 -15.95 2.45 -7.99
C THR A 181 -14.72 3.29 -8.31
N ARG A 182 -13.54 2.92 -7.79
CA ARG A 182 -12.29 3.59 -8.16
C ARG A 182 -12.08 3.51 -9.67
N ALA A 183 -11.59 4.58 -10.26
CA ALA A 183 -11.23 4.59 -11.67
C ALA A 183 -10.20 3.48 -11.95
N LEU A 184 -10.23 2.93 -13.16
CA LEU A 184 -9.20 2.00 -13.61
C LEU A 184 -7.85 2.71 -13.63
N GLU A 185 -6.78 2.04 -13.19
CA GLU A 185 -5.43 2.63 -13.17
C GLU A 185 -4.97 3.02 -14.59
N ARG A 186 -5.41 2.25 -15.59
CA ARG A 186 -5.19 2.50 -17.02
C ARG A 186 -6.51 2.41 -17.79
N PRO A 187 -7.31 3.50 -17.82
CA PRO A 187 -8.43 3.58 -18.74
C PRO A 187 -7.86 3.56 -20.17
N LYS A 188 -8.36 2.64 -21.01
CA LYS A 188 -7.91 2.47 -22.39
C LYS A 188 -8.52 3.51 -23.31
#